data_AF-A0A5S3YN23-F1
#
_entry.id   AF-A0A5S3YN23-F1
#
_cell.length_a   1.000
_cell.length_b   1.000
_cell.length_c   1.000
_cell.angle_alpha   90.00
_cell.angle_beta   90.00
_cell.angle_gamma   90.00
#
_symmetry.space_group_name_H-M   'P 1'
#
loop_
_entity.id
_entity.type
_entity.pdbx_description
1 polymer ?
#
loop_
_entity_poly.entity_id
_entity_poly.type
_entity_poly.pdbx_seq_one_letter_code
_entity_poly.pdbx_strand_id
1 'polypeptide(L)' 'GAVHPQLQKSLGLNSTAYVFEVEVSALETRKLPEAVIVSKFPSNRRDIAILVADDVKIGDILNSIEKVGGNQLVDLNLFD' A
#
# COMPACT_ATOMS: atom_id res chain seq x y z
N GLY A 1 -9.15 5.60 -10.64
CA GLY A 1 -8.53 6.91 -10.30
C GLY A 1 -9.45 8.06 -10.67
N ALA A 2 -8.92 9.29 -10.63
CA ALA A 2 -9.66 10.46 -11.09
C ALA A 2 -9.93 10.39 -12.60
N VAL A 3 -11.14 10.74 -13.02
CA VAL A 3 -11.54 10.80 -14.42
C VAL A 3 -10.83 12.00 -15.09
N HIS A 4 -10.36 11.83 -16.32
CA HIS A 4 -9.69 12.92 -17.04
C HIS A 4 -10.64 14.13 -17.23
N PRO A 5 -10.20 15.39 -17.02
CA PRO A 5 -11.07 16.57 -17.05
C PRO A 5 -11.83 16.78 -18.37
N GLN A 6 -11.25 16.37 -19.50
CA GLN A 6 -11.96 16.43 -20.80
C GLN A 6 -13.14 15.45 -20.85
N LEU A 7 -12.97 14.26 -20.27
CA LEU A 7 -14.02 13.24 -20.19
C LEU A 7 -15.11 13.62 -19.18
N GLN A 8 -14.74 14.31 -18.09
CA GLN A 8 -15.69 14.88 -17.14
C GLN A 8 -16.64 15.88 -17.82
N LYS A 9 -16.08 16.78 -18.64
CA LYS A 9 -16.87 17.78 -19.39
C LYS A 9 -17.80 17.13 -20.41
N SER A 10 -17.34 16.13 -21.16
CA SER A 10 -18.19 15.45 -22.13
C SER A 10 -19.34 14.66 -21.50
N LEU A 11 -19.16 14.21 -20.24
CA LEU A 11 -20.17 13.47 -19.49
C LEU A 11 -21.08 14.37 -18.63
N GLY A 12 -20.90 15.71 -18.67
CA GLY A 12 -21.69 16.65 -17.87
C GLY A 12 -21.43 16.57 -16.36
N LEU A 13 -20.26 16.09 -15.95
CA LEU A 13 -19.88 15.98 -14.55
C LEU A 13 -19.39 17.33 -14.03
N ASN A 14 -20.07 17.87 -13.02
CA ASN A 14 -19.80 19.20 -12.47
C ASN A 14 -18.65 19.25 -11.46
N SER A 15 -18.04 18.11 -11.13
CA SER A 15 -16.98 17.99 -10.12
C SER A 15 -16.00 16.86 -10.49
N THR A 16 -14.84 16.85 -9.82
CA THR A 16 -13.84 15.79 -9.99
C THR A 16 -14.44 14.43 -9.64
N ALA A 17 -14.64 13.59 -10.66
CA ALA A 17 -15.17 12.25 -10.48
C ALA A 17 -14.02 11.25 -10.31
N TYR A 18 -14.22 10.30 -9.40
CA TYR A 18 -13.31 9.18 -9.17
C TYR A 18 -14.03 7.89 -9.52
N VAL A 19 -13.39 7.04 -10.31
CA VAL A 19 -13.93 5.74 -10.73
C VAL A 19 -12.91 4.64 -10.49
N PHE A 20 -13.37 3.44 -10.19
CA PHE A 20 -12.55 2.24 -10.15
C PHE A 20 -13.37 1.07 -10.66
N GLU A 21 -12.69 0.08 -11.23
CA GLU A 21 -13.29 -1.15 -11.72
C GLU A 21 -12.40 -2.31 -11.30
N VAL A 22 -13.02 -3.43 -10.95
CA VAL A 22 -12.32 -4.65 -10.53
C VAL A 22 -13.04 -5.86 -11.10
N GLU A 23 -12.27 -6.78 -11.66
CA GLU A 23 -12.77 -8.07 -12.11
C GLU A 23 -12.98 -9.00 -10.91
N VAL A 24 -14.23 -9.40 -10.64
CA VAL A 24 -14.57 -10.18 -9.43
C VAL A 24 -13.96 -11.59 -9.47
N SER A 25 -13.92 -12.24 -10.63
CA SER A 25 -13.31 -13.56 -10.84
C SER A 25 -11.84 -13.60 -10.39
N ALA A 26 -11.10 -12.49 -10.54
CA ALA A 26 -9.71 -12.38 -10.10
C ALA A 26 -9.54 -12.33 -8.57
N LEU A 27 -10.62 -12.08 -7.81
CA LEU A 27 -10.63 -11.97 -6.34
C LEU A 27 -11.34 -13.13 -5.63
N GLU A 28 -11.87 -14.11 -6.36
CA GLU A 28 -12.62 -15.23 -5.77
C GLU A 28 -11.75 -16.08 -4.85
N THR A 29 -10.43 -16.09 -5.08
CA THR A 29 -9.49 -16.79 -4.21
C THR A 29 -9.18 -15.96 -2.97
N ARG A 30 -9.38 -16.56 -1.80
CA ARG A 30 -8.96 -16.00 -0.51
C ARG A 30 -7.97 -16.93 0.18
N LYS A 31 -6.97 -16.37 0.84
CA LYS A 31 -6.14 -17.13 1.79
C LYS A 31 -6.93 -17.31 3.07
N LEU A 32 -7.08 -18.55 3.53
CA LEU A 32 -7.65 -18.83 4.84
C LEU A 32 -6.61 -18.48 5.91
N PRO A 33 -7.04 -17.93 7.06
CA PRO A 33 -6.13 -17.62 8.14
C PRO A 33 -5.51 -18.90 8.70
N GLU A 34 -4.19 -18.92 8.80
CA GLU A 34 -3.44 -19.98 9.46
C GLU A 34 -2.96 -19.49 10.83
N ALA A 35 -3.01 -20.38 11.83
CA ALA A 35 -2.53 -20.03 13.15
C ALA A 35 -1.01 -19.88 13.14
N VAL A 36 -0.54 -18.69 13.53
CA VAL A 36 0.89 -18.37 13.63
C VAL A 36 1.27 -18.10 15.09
N ILE A 37 2.50 -18.46 15.45
CA ILE A 37 3.02 -18.27 16.80
C ILE A 37 3.31 -16.79 17.02
N VAL A 38 2.70 -16.21 18.06
CA VAL A 38 3.00 -14.84 18.50
C VAL A 38 4.15 -14.89 19.50
N SER A 39 5.16 -14.03 19.31
CA SER A 39 6.29 -13.91 20.24
C SER A 39 5.81 -13.50 21.63
N LYS A 40 6.39 -14.10 22.67
CA LYS A 40 6.15 -13.72 24.08
C LYS A 40 7.01 -12.54 24.54
N PHE A 41 7.92 -12.07 23.69
CA PHE A 41 8.88 -11.01 24.01
C PHE A 41 8.39 -9.66 23.46
N PRO A 42 8.70 -8.54 24.15
CA PRO A 42 8.29 -7.22 23.71
C PRO A 42 8.91 -6.86 22.35
N SER A 43 8.15 -6.17 21.50
CA SER A 43 8.65 -5.60 20.25
C SER A 43 9.37 -4.27 20.51
N ASN A 44 10.35 -3.97 19.66
CA ASN A 44 11.02 -2.67 19.65
C ASN A 44 10.55 -1.89 18.43
N ARG A 45 10.22 -0.61 18.63
CA ARG A 45 9.88 0.33 17.55
C ARG A 45 11.06 1.26 17.30
N ARG A 46 11.38 1.50 16.02
CA ARG A 46 12.39 2.47 15.59
C ARG A 46 11.82 3.29 14.45
N ASP A 47 11.81 4.60 14.63
CA ASP A 47 11.38 5.55 13.61
C ASP A 47 12.62 6.01 12.81
N ILE A 48 12.49 6.10 11.49
CA ILE A 48 13.59 6.43 10.57
C ILE A 48 13.07 7.42 9.53
N ALA A 49 13.78 8.52 9.33
CA ALA A 49 13.54 9.45 8.24
C ALA A 49 14.53 9.18 7.10
N ILE A 50 14.02 9.04 5.87
CA ILE A 50 14.83 8.76 4.68
C ILE A 50 14.51 9.82 3.63
N LEU A 51 15.54 10.50 3.15
CA LEU A 51 15.42 11.45 2.03
C LEU A 51 15.71 10.71 0.72
N VAL A 52 14.79 10.80 -0.23
CA VAL A 52 14.88 10.20 -1.56
C VAL A 52 14.49 11.23 -2.62
N ALA A 53 14.75 10.93 -3.89
CA ALA A 53 14.27 11.74 -5.00
C ALA A 53 12.74 11.57 -5.21
N ASP A 54 12.08 12.61 -5.73
CA ASP A 54 10.61 12.66 -5.89
C ASP A 54 10.04 11.60 -6.85
N ASP A 55 10.88 11.06 -7.73
CA ASP A 55 10.50 10.02 -8.70
C ASP A 55 10.51 8.60 -8.11
N VAL A 56 11.08 8.44 -6.90
CA VAL A 56 11.16 7.15 -6.23
C VAL A 56 9.78 6.77 -5.70
N LYS A 57 9.25 5.64 -6.17
CA LYS A 57 7.97 5.12 -5.69
C LYS A 57 8.13 4.58 -4.27
N ILE A 58 7.21 4.99 -3.40
CA ILE A 58 7.12 4.52 -2.01
C ILE A 58 7.05 2.99 -1.94
N GLY A 59 6.33 2.34 -2.87
CA GLY A 59 6.23 0.88 -2.90
C GLY A 59 7.58 0.18 -3.04
N ASP A 60 8.52 0.77 -3.78
CA ASP A 60 9.87 0.20 -3.95
C ASP A 60 10.71 0.35 -2.68
N ILE A 61 10.49 1.43 -1.92
CA ILE A 61 11.12 1.66 -0.62
C ILE A 61 10.63 0.61 0.39
N LEU A 62 9.30 0.44 0.51
CA LEU A 62 8.70 -0.53 1.43
C LEU A 62 9.16 -1.95 1.12
N ASN A 63 9.12 -2.35 -0.17
CA ASN A 63 9.60 -3.65 -0.62
C ASN A 63 11.09 -3.87 -0.28
N SER A 64 11.90 -2.83 -0.41
CA SER A 64 13.33 -2.90 -0.07
C SER A 64 13.54 -3.09 1.43
N ILE A 65 12.78 -2.40 2.26
CA ILE A 65 12.84 -2.52 3.73
C ILE A 65 12.38 -3.91 4.17
N GLU A 66 11.26 -4.42 3.64
CA GLU A 66 10.76 -5.76 3.94
C GLU A 66 11.76 -6.86 3.55
N LYS A 67 12.38 -6.73 2.38
CA LYS A 67 13.38 -7.69 1.89
C LYS A 67 14.62 -7.77 2.79
N VAL A 68 15.05 -6.64 3.35
CA VAL A 68 16.24 -6.57 4.22
C VAL A 68 15.90 -6.89 5.69
N GLY A 69 14.72 -6.48 6.15
CA GLY A 69 14.24 -6.68 7.53
C GLY A 69 14.03 -8.14 7.93
N GLY A 70 13.88 -9.02 6.94
CA GLY A 70 13.87 -10.47 7.13
C GLY A 70 12.90 -10.91 8.22
N ASN A 71 13.37 -11.76 9.14
CA ASN A 71 12.53 -12.36 10.18
C ASN A 71 12.38 -11.48 11.45
N GLN A 72 13.10 -10.34 11.53
CA GLN A 72 13.07 -9.47 12.71
C GLN A 72 12.13 -8.27 12.52
N LEU A 73 11.84 -7.91 11.26
CA LEU A 73 10.84 -6.90 10.94
C LEU A 73 9.45 -7.55 10.98
N VAL A 74 8.72 -7.27 12.06
CA VAL A 74 7.36 -7.81 12.27
C VAL A 74 6.29 -6.90 11.67
N ASP A 75 6.57 -5.59 11.61
CA ASP A 75 5.64 -4.59 11.11
C ASP A 75 6.42 -3.40 10.52
N LEU A 76 5.86 -2.79 9.47
CA LEU A 76 6.42 -1.64 8.77
C LEU A 76 5.28 -0.66 8.46
N ASN A 77 5.44 0.59 8.89
CA ASN A 77 4.46 1.63 8.66
C ASN A 77 5.13 2.91 8.18
N LEU A 78 4.58 3.53 7.13
CA LEU A 78 4.97 4.84 6.66
C LEU A 78 4.11 5.90 7.36
N PHE A 79 4.76 6.88 8.00
CA PHE A 79 4.09 7.98 8.70
C PHE A 79 4.96 9.24 8.68
N ASP A 80 4.32 10.41 8.74
CA ASP A 80 4.88 11.75 8.98
C ASP A 80 3.78 12.61 9.64
#